data_AF-A0A935Y619-F1
#
_entry.id   AF-A0A935Y619-F1
#
_cell.length_a   1.000
_cell.length_b   1.000
_cell.length_c   1.000
_cell.angle_alpha   90.00
_cell.angle_beta   90.00
_cell.angle_gamma   90.00
#
_symmetry.space_group_name_H-M   'P 1'
#
loop_
_entity.id
_entity.type
_entity.pdbx_description
1 polymer ?
#
loop_
_entity_poly.entity_id
_entity_poly.type
_entity_poly.pdbx_seq_one_letter_code
_entity_poly.pdbx_strand_id
1 'polypeptide(L)'
;MPKLVSNQGQQPQQPRKCPPSLDWSAEDWCGFYHERAAILECDNNLPRVEAERVAYGTTLAKWMDAHRPPTDRQDQCAHCRGDRPGAVLIPCLSASGGHYGVHDKCLPDLLEGMRQRGIAALSAYGLAPSLGERQRG
;
A
#
# COMPACT_ATOMS: atom_id res chain seq x y z
N MET A 1 -2.13 -30.03 -50.66
CA MET A 1 -2.94 -30.23 -49.43
C MET A 1 -2.27 -29.47 -48.29
N PRO A 2 -2.93 -28.48 -47.67
CA PRO A 2 -2.34 -27.66 -46.61
C PRO A 2 -2.33 -28.39 -45.26
N LYS A 3 -1.26 -28.19 -44.48
CA LYS A 3 -1.12 -28.72 -43.11
C LYS A 3 -1.93 -27.86 -42.14
N LEU A 4 -2.81 -28.49 -41.35
CA LEU A 4 -3.49 -27.85 -40.22
C LEU A 4 -2.43 -27.44 -39.18
N VAL A 5 -2.42 -26.15 -38.83
CA VAL A 5 -1.67 -25.64 -37.68
C VAL A 5 -2.62 -25.65 -36.49
N SER A 6 -2.34 -26.53 -35.51
CA SER A 6 -3.11 -26.61 -34.27
C SER A 6 -2.91 -25.34 -33.45
N ASN A 7 -3.98 -24.57 -33.30
CA ASN A 7 -4.03 -23.40 -32.43
C ASN A 7 -4.20 -23.89 -30.98
N GLN A 8 -3.11 -23.95 -30.23
CA GLN A 8 -3.17 -24.28 -28.81
C GLN A 8 -3.81 -23.09 -28.08
N GLY A 9 -5.02 -23.32 -27.57
CA GLY A 9 -5.84 -22.31 -26.92
C GLY A 9 -5.11 -21.60 -25.78
N GLN A 10 -5.13 -20.27 -25.83
CA GLN A 10 -4.79 -19.41 -24.70
C GLN A 10 -5.62 -19.86 -23.49
N GLN A 11 -4.98 -20.37 -22.44
CA GLN A 11 -5.67 -20.64 -21.18
C GLN A 11 -6.23 -19.32 -20.62
N PRO A 12 -7.46 -19.30 -20.08
CA PRO A 12 -7.99 -18.14 -19.38
C PRO A 12 -7.12 -17.87 -18.14
N GLN A 13 -6.43 -16.74 -18.15
CA GLN A 13 -5.73 -16.19 -17.00
C GLN A 13 -6.78 -15.98 -15.90
N GLN A 14 -6.81 -16.84 -14.89
CA GLN A 14 -7.66 -16.61 -13.73
C GLN A 14 -7.24 -15.28 -13.09
N PRO A 15 -8.17 -14.44 -12.63
CA PRO A 15 -7.80 -13.25 -11.88
C PRO A 15 -6.98 -13.72 -10.68
N ARG A 16 -5.72 -13.29 -10.59
CA ARG A 16 -4.91 -13.52 -9.40
C ARG A 16 -5.69 -12.92 -8.25
N LYS A 17 -6.27 -13.76 -7.39
CA LYS A 17 -6.80 -13.32 -6.10
C LYS A 17 -5.60 -12.75 -5.36
N CYS A 18 -5.45 -11.42 -5.36
CA CYS A 18 -4.47 -10.80 -4.47
C CYS A 18 -4.92 -11.18 -3.05
N PRO A 19 -4.09 -11.90 -2.27
CA PRO A 19 -4.41 -12.08 -0.86
C PRO A 19 -4.58 -10.70 -0.22
N PRO A 20 -5.43 -10.56 0.81
CA PRO A 20 -5.54 -9.31 1.53
C PRO A 20 -4.13 -8.87 1.93
N SER A 21 -3.78 -7.62 1.68
CA SER A 21 -2.41 -7.13 1.81
C SER A 21 -1.83 -7.20 3.23
N LEU A 22 -2.66 -7.56 4.22
CA LEU A 22 -2.25 -7.93 5.57
C LEU A 22 -1.38 -9.19 5.61
N ASP A 23 -1.58 -10.12 4.68
CA ASP A 23 -0.88 -11.42 4.66
C ASP A 23 0.37 -11.40 3.75
N TRP A 24 0.78 -10.22 3.28
CA TRP A 24 1.93 -10.06 2.39
C TRP A 24 3.24 -10.26 3.14
N SER A 25 4.08 -11.15 2.60
CA SER A 25 5.45 -11.34 3.03
C SER A 25 6.33 -10.14 2.63
N ALA A 26 7.55 -10.08 3.16
CA ALA A 26 8.54 -9.09 2.71
C ALA A 26 8.79 -9.16 1.20
N GLU A 27 8.80 -10.38 0.63
CA GLU A 27 8.98 -10.60 -0.81
C GLU A 27 7.80 -10.05 -1.62
N ASP A 28 6.56 -10.18 -1.13
CA ASP A 28 5.37 -9.61 -1.78
C ASP A 28 5.43 -8.07 -1.80
N TRP A 29 5.88 -7.44 -0.71
CA TRP A 29 6.07 -5.99 -0.65
C TRP A 29 7.17 -5.50 -1.62
N CYS A 30 8.29 -6.21 -1.69
CA CYS A 30 9.36 -5.93 -2.66
C CYS A 30 8.89 -6.13 -4.09
N GLY A 31 8.17 -7.22 -4.36
CA GLY A 31 7.57 -7.51 -5.67
C GLY A 31 6.62 -6.41 -6.12
N PHE A 32 5.71 -5.97 -5.24
CA PHE A 32 4.81 -4.86 -5.54
C PHE A 32 5.58 -3.56 -5.83
N TYR A 33 6.58 -3.22 -5.01
CA TYR A 33 7.42 -2.05 -5.25
C TYR A 33 8.10 -2.09 -6.63
N HIS A 34 8.75 -3.20 -6.96
CA HIS A 34 9.47 -3.33 -8.23
C HIS A 34 8.53 -3.36 -9.44
N GLU A 35 7.35 -3.99 -9.32
CA GLU A 35 6.32 -3.94 -10.35
C GLU A 35 5.84 -2.50 -10.58
N ARG A 36 5.57 -1.74 -9.51
CA ARG A 36 5.18 -0.32 -9.62
C ARG A 36 6.28 0.53 -10.25
N ALA A 37 7.54 0.33 -9.86
CA ALA A 37 8.67 1.04 -10.45
C ALA A 37 8.83 0.71 -11.94
N ALA A 38 8.71 -0.56 -12.32
CA ALA A 38 8.81 -1.01 -13.70
C ALA A 38 7.68 -0.45 -14.58
N ILE A 39 6.43 -0.43 -14.10
CA ILE A 39 5.31 0.18 -14.82
C ILE A 39 5.58 1.68 -15.04
N LEU A 40 6.02 2.39 -14.00
CA LEU A 40 6.28 3.83 -14.08
C LEU A 40 7.47 4.15 -15.01
N GLU A 41 8.48 3.29 -15.05
CA GLU A 41 9.62 3.42 -15.95
C GLU A 41 9.24 3.10 -17.41
N CYS A 42 8.60 1.96 -17.65
CA CYS A 42 8.33 1.47 -19.00
C CYS A 42 7.08 2.10 -19.64
N ASP A 43 5.97 2.18 -18.91
CA ASP A 43 4.68 2.61 -19.47
C ASP A 43 4.52 4.13 -19.36
N ASN A 44 5.06 4.73 -18.29
CA ASN A 44 4.99 6.17 -18.04
C ASN A 44 6.27 6.93 -18.43
N ASN A 45 7.32 6.24 -18.91
CA ASN A 45 8.60 6.83 -19.32
C ASN A 45 9.26 7.72 -18.25
N LEU A 46 9.04 7.41 -16.96
CA LEU A 46 9.73 8.13 -15.89
C LEU A 46 11.19 7.64 -15.80
N PRO A 47 12.16 8.54 -15.56
CA PRO A 47 13.51 8.12 -15.20
C PRO A 47 13.47 7.16 -14.01
N ARG A 48 14.31 6.11 -14.03
CA ARG A 48 14.33 5.05 -13.02
C ARG A 48 14.23 5.57 -11.58
N VAL A 49 15.04 6.55 -11.24
CA VAL A 49 15.08 7.18 -9.91
C VAL A 49 13.74 7.78 -9.52
N GLU A 50 13.06 8.47 -10.45
CA GLU A 50 11.76 9.08 -10.21
C GLU A 50 10.65 8.02 -10.15
N ALA A 51 10.72 7.00 -11.01
CA ALA A 51 9.81 5.86 -10.98
C ALA A 51 9.88 5.14 -9.62
N GLU A 52 11.08 4.87 -9.11
CA GLU A 52 11.33 4.28 -7.79
C GLU A 52 10.82 5.16 -6.64
N ARG A 53 10.99 6.48 -6.73
CA ARG A 53 10.52 7.42 -5.70
C ARG A 53 9.00 7.38 -5.59
N VAL A 54 8.31 7.40 -6.72
CA VAL A 54 6.85 7.32 -6.81
C VAL A 54 6.35 5.92 -6.41
N ALA A 55 7.05 4.87 -6.82
CA ALA A 55 6.76 3.50 -6.41
C ALA A 55 6.87 3.33 -4.89
N TYR A 56 7.91 3.88 -4.26
CA TYR A 56 8.07 3.85 -2.81
C TYR A 56 6.90 4.53 -2.10
N GLY A 57 6.49 5.73 -2.56
CA GLY A 57 5.31 6.42 -2.02
C GLY A 57 4.02 5.61 -2.17
N THR A 58 3.86 4.94 -3.31
CA THR A 58 2.71 4.06 -3.59
C THR A 58 2.73 2.83 -2.67
N THR A 59 3.89 2.20 -2.49
CA THR A 59 4.07 1.04 -1.60
C THR A 59 3.81 1.43 -0.15
N LEU A 60 4.27 2.59 0.29
CA LEU A 60 3.99 3.10 1.64
C LEU A 60 2.50 3.34 1.87
N ALA A 61 1.82 3.99 0.92
CA ALA A 61 0.37 4.20 1.00
C ALA A 61 -0.38 2.86 1.07
N LYS A 62 0.00 1.88 0.23
CA LYS A 62 -0.59 0.55 0.26
C LYS A 62 -0.31 -0.19 1.57
N TRP A 63 0.88 -0.06 2.13
CA TRP A 63 1.21 -0.62 3.43
C TRP A 63 0.34 -0.01 4.53
N MET A 64 0.17 1.32 4.51
CA MET A 64 -0.71 2.02 5.46
C MET A 64 -2.16 1.55 5.33
N ASP A 65 -2.66 1.41 4.11
CA ASP A 65 -4.03 0.95 3.88
C ASP A 65 -4.23 -0.51 4.28
N ALA A 66 -3.22 -1.36 4.11
CA ALA A 66 -3.24 -2.75 4.60
C ALA A 66 -3.27 -2.82 6.14
N HIS A 67 -2.58 -1.91 6.82
CA HIS A 67 -2.38 -1.94 8.28
C HIS A 67 -3.25 -0.90 9.01
N ARG A 68 -4.40 -0.53 8.44
CA ARG A 68 -5.43 0.27 9.12
C ARG A 68 -5.91 -0.43 10.40
N PRO A 69 -6.32 0.33 11.43
CA PRO A 69 -6.92 -0.26 12.62
C PRO A 69 -8.10 -1.19 12.30
N PRO A 70 -8.26 -2.29 13.04
CA PRO A 70 -9.41 -3.18 12.90
C PRO A 70 -10.72 -2.49 13.33
N THR A 71 -11.85 -3.08 12.95
CA THR A 71 -13.20 -2.54 13.17
C THR A 71 -13.83 -2.98 14.51
N ASP A 72 -13.03 -3.48 15.45
CA ASP A 72 -13.47 -4.19 16.65
C ASP A 72 -13.96 -3.26 17.79
N ARG A 73 -13.73 -1.96 17.65
CA ARG A 73 -14.10 -0.91 18.62
C ARG A 73 -14.60 0.34 17.89
N GLN A 74 -15.86 0.32 17.46
CA GLN A 74 -16.47 1.42 16.70
C GLN A 74 -16.87 2.62 17.59
N ASP A 75 -16.99 2.39 18.89
CA ASP A 75 -17.32 3.34 19.94
C ASP A 75 -16.10 4.01 20.58
N GLN A 76 -14.88 3.63 20.17
CA GLN A 76 -13.65 4.17 20.72
C GLN A 76 -12.77 4.77 19.62
N CYS A 77 -12.03 5.82 19.96
CA CYS A 77 -11.06 6.38 19.06
C CYS A 77 -9.86 5.42 18.88
N ALA A 78 -9.60 4.98 17.64
CA ALA A 78 -8.52 4.05 17.30
C ALA A 78 -7.11 4.53 17.68
N HIS A 79 -6.93 5.83 17.91
CA HIS A 79 -5.67 6.42 18.36
C HIS A 79 -5.53 6.46 19.90
N CYS A 80 -6.32 7.30 20.58
CA CYS A 80 -6.18 7.52 22.03
C CYS A 80 -6.92 6.50 22.90
N ARG A 81 -7.74 5.63 22.30
CA ARG A 81 -8.58 4.61 22.97
C ARG A 81 -9.59 5.15 23.98
N GLY A 82 -9.72 6.47 24.09
CA GLY A 82 -10.70 7.12 24.96
C GLY A 82 -12.07 7.17 24.30
N ASP A 83 -13.10 6.92 25.09
CA ASP A 83 -14.44 7.43 24.87
C ASP A 83 -14.52 8.84 25.49
N ARG A 84 -14.97 9.82 24.71
CA ARG A 84 -15.22 11.18 25.20
C ARG A 84 -16.71 11.44 25.00
N PRO A 85 -17.49 11.57 26.08
CA PRO A 85 -18.91 11.87 25.97
C PRO A 85 -19.15 13.10 25.08
N GLY A 86 -19.89 12.91 23.99
CA GLY A 86 -20.21 13.96 23.01
C GLY A 86 -19.14 14.25 21.95
N ALA A 87 -17.98 13.57 21.97
CA ALA A 87 -17.01 13.68 20.90
C ALA A 87 -17.40 12.79 19.72
N VAL A 88 -17.50 13.39 18.53
CA VAL A 88 -17.86 12.67 17.31
C VAL A 88 -16.67 11.87 16.80
N LEU A 89 -16.87 10.57 16.60
CA LEU A 89 -15.92 9.72 15.91
C LEU A 89 -16.17 9.80 14.39
N ILE A 90 -15.12 10.13 13.65
CA ILE A 90 -15.14 10.08 12.19
C ILE A 90 -14.97 8.62 11.76
N PRO A 91 -15.90 8.05 11.00
CA PRO A 91 -15.74 6.70 10.46
C PRO A 91 -14.68 6.70 9.36
N CYS A 92 -13.70 5.82 9.49
CA CYS A 92 -12.62 5.62 8.52
C CYS A 92 -12.59 4.15 8.08
N LEU A 93 -12.30 3.90 6.80
CA LEU A 93 -12.28 2.54 6.25
C LEU A 93 -11.15 1.69 6.82
N SER A 94 -11.47 0.46 7.22
CA SER A 94 -10.50 -0.58 7.60
C SER A 94 -10.09 -1.43 6.40
N ALA A 95 -8.87 -1.97 6.46
CA ALA A 95 -8.35 -2.94 5.50
C ALA A 95 -9.15 -4.25 5.47
N SER A 96 -9.73 -4.64 6.61
CA SER A 96 -10.54 -5.86 6.78
C SER A 96 -11.96 -5.75 6.20
N GLY A 97 -12.31 -4.60 5.63
CA GLY A 97 -13.70 -4.20 5.42
C GLY A 97 -14.32 -3.65 6.69
N GLY A 98 -15.28 -2.73 6.54
CA GLY A 98 -15.93 -1.99 7.63
C GLY A 98 -15.20 -0.70 8.02
N HIS A 99 -15.50 -0.17 9.21
CA HIS A 99 -14.99 1.14 9.65
C HIS A 99 -14.45 1.08 11.09
N TYR A 100 -13.44 1.91 11.36
CA TYR A 100 -13.00 2.27 12.69
C TYR A 100 -13.31 3.74 12.98
N GLY A 101 -13.52 4.08 14.25
CA GLY A 101 -13.76 5.46 14.68
C GLY A 101 -12.46 6.16 15.07
N VAL A 102 -12.33 7.45 14.73
CA VAL A 102 -11.23 8.29 15.21
C VAL A 102 -11.71 9.72 15.43
N HIS A 103 -11.24 10.38 16.48
CA HIS A 103 -11.50 11.81 16.65
C HIS A 103 -10.79 12.62 15.56
N ASP A 104 -11.40 13.72 15.12
CA ASP A 104 -10.84 14.70 14.19
C ASP A 104 -9.39 15.10 14.55
N LYS A 105 -9.16 15.41 15.84
CA LYS A 105 -7.86 15.83 16.37
C LYS A 105 -6.85 14.69 16.51
N CYS A 106 -7.32 13.45 16.56
CA CYS A 106 -6.44 12.29 16.68
C CYS A 106 -6.07 11.67 15.33
N LEU A 107 -6.80 12.00 14.26
CA LEU A 107 -6.54 11.46 12.93
C LEU A 107 -5.12 11.80 12.42
N PRO A 108 -4.60 13.05 12.53
CA PRO A 108 -3.24 13.34 12.08
C PRO A 108 -2.16 12.50 12.77
N ASP A 109 -2.24 12.37 14.10
CA ASP A 109 -1.28 11.59 14.89
C ASP A 109 -1.36 10.09 14.58
N LEU A 110 -2.58 9.58 14.35
CA LEU A 110 -2.78 8.21 13.89
C LEU A 110 -2.11 7.98 12.53
N LEU A 111 -2.33 8.86 11.56
CA LEU A 111 -1.77 8.74 10.22
C LEU A 111 -0.24 8.84 10.24
N GLU A 112 0.31 9.76 11.03
CA GLU A 112 1.76 9.91 11.16
C GLU A 112 2.39 8.69 11.84
N GLY A 113 1.79 8.16 12.91
CA GLY A 113 2.24 6.91 13.53
C GLY A 113 2.19 5.73 12.56
N MET A 114 1.15 5.64 11.73
CA MET A 114 1.07 4.62 10.67
C MET A 114 2.16 4.81 9.62
N ARG A 115 2.42 6.04 9.19
CA ARG A 115 3.47 6.37 8.23
C ARG A 115 4.85 5.97 8.74
N GLN A 116 5.16 6.28 10.00
CA GLN A 116 6.44 5.92 10.62
C GLN A 116 6.64 4.41 10.70
N ARG A 117 5.59 3.66 11.11
CA ARG A 117 5.64 2.19 11.09
C ARG A 117 5.81 1.63 9.69
N GLY A 118 5.14 2.22 8.71
CA GLY A 118 5.27 1.81 7.31
C GLY A 118 6.68 2.04 6.78
N ILE A 119 7.27 3.21 7.03
CA ILE A 119 8.66 3.49 6.66
C ILE A 119 9.60 2.46 7.32
N ALA A 120 9.45 2.22 8.62
CA ALA A 120 10.27 1.25 9.33
C ALA A 120 10.13 -0.17 8.76
N ALA A 121 8.90 -0.60 8.44
CA ALA A 121 8.64 -1.92 7.85
C ALA A 121 9.26 -2.04 6.45
N LEU A 122 9.04 -1.05 5.58
CA LEU A 122 9.61 -1.06 4.22
C LEU A 122 11.13 -1.03 4.25
N SER A 123 11.74 -0.27 5.16
CA SER A 123 13.19 -0.30 5.36
C SER A 123 13.69 -1.65 5.84
N ALA A 124 12.95 -2.35 6.71
CA ALA A 124 13.28 -3.71 7.12
C ALA A 124 13.20 -4.73 5.96
N TYR A 125 12.40 -4.44 4.92
CA TYR A 125 12.35 -5.23 3.68
C TYR A 125 13.46 -4.86 2.68
N GLY A 126 14.33 -3.90 3.01
CA GLY A 126 15.37 -3.40 2.11
C GLY A 126 14.89 -2.32 1.12
N LEU A 127 13.70 -1.76 1.32
CA LEU A 127 13.14 -0.71 0.48
C LEU A 127 13.42 0.67 1.10
N ALA A 128 14.02 1.56 0.32
CA ALA A 128 14.27 2.94 0.69
C ALA A 128 13.76 3.88 -0.41
N PRO A 129 13.33 5.10 -0.08
CA PRO A 129 13.05 6.10 -1.11
C PRO A 129 14.34 6.38 -1.88
N SER A 130 14.29 6.29 -3.21
CA SER A 130 15.40 6.72 -4.06
C SER A 130 15.64 8.21 -3.82
N LEU A 131 16.79 8.53 -3.24
CA LEU A 131 17.24 9.91 -3.11
C LEU A 131 17.74 10.33 -4.48
N GLY A 132 16.92 11.05 -5.22
CA GLY A 132 17.35 11.61 -6.49
C GLY A 132 18.58 12.49 -6.27
N GLU A 133 19.74 12.04 -6.77
CA GLU A 133 20.90 12.90 -6.91
C GLU A 133 20.49 14.06 -7.82
N ARG A 134 20.30 15.24 -7.24
CA ARG A 134 20.30 16.48 -8.00
C ARG A 134 21.75 16.73 -8.45
N GLN A 135 22.16 16.11 -9.55
CA GLN A 135 23.32 16.54 -10.30
C GLN A 135 23.03 17.95 -10.83
N ARG A 136 23.62 18.96 -10.19
CA ARG A 136 23.85 20.27 -10.78
C ARG A 136 25.33 20.35 -11.09
N GLY A 137 25.63 20.41 -12.38
CA GLY A 137 26.94 20.83 -12.89
C GLY A 137 27.18 22.32 -12.71
#